data_AF-A0A0Q3LYN7-F1
#
_entry.id   AF-A0A0Q3LYN7-F1
#
_cell.length_a   1.000
_cell.length_b   1.000
_cell.length_c   1.000
_cell.angle_alpha   90.00
_cell.angle_beta   90.00
_cell.angle_gamma   90.00
#
_symmetry.space_group_name_H-M   'P 1'
#
loop_
_entity.id
_entity.type
_entity.pdbx_description
1 polymer ?
#
loop_
_entity_poly.entity_id
_entity_poly.type
_entity_poly.pdbx_seq_one_letter_code
_entity_poly.pdbx_strand_id
1 'polypeptide(L)'
;MLAAEDTESPPDLLIFNITSPFGPGQGHMVSTDDRSLPVFSFSQRDVRELRIAYQPPMEDSDRERLFELELEVLDPEGAASDPFTFVIVVKPMNTLAPVVTRNTGLVLYEGQSRPLSGPGPNPNLVISDEDDLEQ
;
A
#
# COMPACT_ATOMS: atom_id res chain seq x y z
N MET A 1 13.86 -9.21 -5.00
CA MET A 1 14.11 -7.77 -4.75
C MET A 1 14.69 -7.20 -6.04
N LEU A 2 14.23 -6.03 -6.48
CA LEU A 2 14.64 -5.44 -7.76
C LEU A 2 16.12 -5.04 -7.71
N ALA A 3 16.93 -5.56 -8.63
CA ALA A 3 18.36 -5.29 -8.72
C ALA A 3 18.86 -5.50 -10.15
N ALA A 4 19.87 -4.72 -10.55
CA ALA A 4 20.54 -4.76 -11.83
C ALA A 4 22.05 -4.70 -11.64
N GLU A 5 22.78 -5.27 -12.58
CA GLU A 5 24.24 -5.32 -12.60
C GLU A 5 24.74 -4.93 -13.98
N ASP A 6 25.84 -4.18 -14.01
CA ASP A 6 26.59 -3.86 -15.21
C ASP A 6 28.08 -4.05 -14.91
N THR A 7 28.82 -4.58 -15.88
CA THR A 7 30.25 -4.83 -15.74
C THR A 7 31.08 -3.56 -15.89
N GLU A 8 30.53 -2.54 -16.53
CA GLU A 8 31.24 -1.31 -16.88
C GLU A 8 30.88 -0.16 -15.91
N SER A 9 29.69 -0.21 -15.30
CA SER A 9 29.15 0.84 -14.43
C SER A 9 28.94 0.40 -12.98
N PRO A 10 29.19 1.29 -12.00
CA PRO A 10 28.77 1.07 -10.61
C PRO A 10 27.24 0.90 -10.49
N PRO A 11 26.75 -0.06 -9.66
CA PRO A 11 25.31 -0.31 -9.54
C PRO A 11 24.49 0.93 -9.18
N ASP A 12 25.01 1.80 -8.31
CA ASP A 12 24.32 3.00 -7.82
C ASP A 12 23.97 4.02 -8.92
N LEU A 13 24.65 3.94 -10.06
CA LEU A 13 24.42 4.83 -11.19
C LEU A 13 23.44 4.25 -12.22
N LEU A 14 23.06 2.98 -12.08
CA LEU A 14 22.07 2.35 -12.95
C LEU A 14 20.69 2.93 -12.69
N ILE A 15 20.00 3.30 -13.77
CA ILE A 15 18.68 3.92 -13.73
C ILE A 15 17.65 2.92 -14.26
N PHE A 16 16.67 2.58 -13.44
CA PHE A 16 15.46 1.91 -13.89
C PHE A 16 14.54 2.95 -14.52
N ASN A 17 14.17 2.75 -15.78
CA ASN A 17 13.24 3.59 -16.51
C ASN A 17 11.95 2.80 -16.81
N ILE A 18 10.79 3.41 -16.53
CA ILE A 18 9.49 2.79 -16.76
C ILE A 18 9.09 3.04 -18.22
N THR A 19 9.12 1.98 -19.04
CA THR A 19 8.81 2.04 -20.48
C THR A 19 7.33 1.84 -20.75
N SER A 20 6.65 1.06 -19.91
CA SER A 20 5.20 0.86 -19.94
C SER A 20 4.64 1.11 -18.53
N PRO A 21 4.04 2.29 -18.28
CA PRO A 21 3.51 2.63 -16.97
C PRO A 21 2.20 1.89 -16.69
N PHE A 22 1.78 1.94 -15.43
CA PHE A 22 0.48 1.43 -15.01
C PHE A 22 -0.67 2.08 -15.80
N GLY A 23 -1.71 1.28 -16.06
CA GLY A 23 -2.96 1.76 -16.64
C GLY A 23 -3.78 2.64 -15.68
N PRO A 24 -4.86 3.27 -16.19
CA PRO A 24 -5.78 4.03 -15.34
C PRO A 24 -6.31 3.19 -14.17
N GLY A 25 -6.30 3.75 -12.96
CA GLY A 25 -6.80 3.07 -11.75
C GLY A 25 -5.87 1.99 -11.19
N GLN A 26 -4.64 1.86 -11.68
CA GLN A 26 -3.68 0.85 -11.22
C GLN A 26 -2.58 1.40 -10.29
N GLY A 27 -2.69 2.66 -9.87
CA GLY A 27 -1.70 3.30 -9.00
C GLY A 27 -0.51 3.88 -9.75
N HIS A 28 0.56 4.22 -9.04
CA HIS A 28 1.79 4.79 -9.61
C HIS A 28 2.99 4.61 -8.67
N MET A 29 4.20 4.69 -9.22
CA MET A 29 5.43 4.77 -8.42
C MET A 29 5.61 6.20 -7.91
N VAL A 30 6.14 6.35 -6.69
CA VAL A 30 6.45 7.65 -6.06
C VAL A 30 7.80 7.60 -5.35
N SER A 31 8.40 8.77 -5.13
CA SER A 31 9.49 8.91 -4.16
C SER A 31 8.92 8.88 -2.74
N THR A 32 9.65 8.31 -1.79
CA THR A 32 9.26 8.37 -0.39
C THR A 32 9.48 9.73 0.25
N ASP A 33 10.35 10.56 -0.34
CA ASP A 33 10.65 11.92 0.13
C ASP A 33 9.58 12.92 -0.32
N ASP A 34 9.04 12.72 -1.51
CA ASP A 34 7.91 13.47 -2.06
C ASP A 34 6.93 12.52 -2.76
N ARG A 35 5.78 12.29 -2.12
CA ARG A 35 4.72 11.40 -2.60
C ARG A 35 3.63 12.13 -3.39
N SER A 36 3.83 13.41 -3.70
CA SER A 36 2.81 14.22 -4.37
C SER A 36 2.75 13.99 -5.88
N LEU A 37 3.84 13.48 -6.48
CA LEU A 37 3.98 13.30 -7.92
C LEU A 37 4.48 11.89 -8.27
N PRO A 38 4.01 11.33 -9.40
CA PRO A 38 4.52 10.06 -9.89
C PRO A 38 5.96 10.18 -10.39
N VAL A 39 6.73 9.11 -10.21
CA VAL A 39 8.06 8.94 -10.78
C VAL A 39 8.03 7.93 -11.92
N PHE A 40 8.79 8.21 -12.98
CA PHE A 40 8.92 7.36 -14.17
C PHE A 40 10.31 6.75 -14.33
N SER A 41 11.25 7.18 -13.49
CA SER A 41 12.59 6.60 -13.40
C SER A 41 13.15 6.77 -11.99
N PHE A 42 14.07 5.89 -11.62
CA PHE A 42 14.74 5.91 -10.32
C PHE A 42 16.04 5.11 -10.37
N SER A 43 16.99 5.44 -9.52
CA SER A 43 18.28 4.73 -9.48
C SER A 43 18.21 3.43 -8.68
N GLN A 44 19.14 2.51 -8.95
CA GLN A 44 19.37 1.34 -8.10
C GLN A 44 19.68 1.72 -6.65
N ARG A 45 20.34 2.86 -6.45
CA ARG A 45 20.59 3.44 -5.14
C ARG A 45 19.27 3.78 -4.44
N ASP A 46 18.32 4.38 -5.14
CA ASP A 46 17.01 4.72 -4.56
C ASP A 46 16.24 3.46 -4.13
N VAL A 47 16.30 2.37 -4.90
CA VAL A 47 15.73 1.08 -4.50
C VAL A 47 16.38 0.55 -3.23
N ARG A 48 17.72 0.59 -3.16
CA ARG A 48 18.48 0.10 -2.00
C ARG A 48 18.23 0.95 -0.74
N GLU A 49 18.11 2.25 -0.89
CA GLU A 49 17.82 3.20 0.20
C GLU A 49 16.32 3.23 0.56
N LEU A 50 15.47 2.40 -0.08
CA LEU A 50 14.02 2.35 0.12
C LEU A 50 13.34 3.69 -0.15
N ARG A 51 13.87 4.46 -1.12
CA ARG A 51 13.39 5.80 -1.49
C ARG A 51 12.30 5.80 -2.55
N ILE A 52 11.90 4.62 -3.01
CA ILE A 52 10.86 4.42 -4.01
C ILE A 52 9.78 3.53 -3.43
N ALA A 53 8.53 3.92 -3.64
CA ALA A 53 7.37 3.17 -3.23
C ALA A 53 6.34 3.10 -4.34
N TYR A 54 5.50 2.07 -4.30
CA TYR A 54 4.28 2.01 -5.09
C TYR A 54 3.12 2.54 -4.26
N GLN A 55 2.35 3.45 -4.84
CA GLN A 55 1.10 3.94 -4.28
C GLN A 55 -0.08 3.25 -4.99
N PRO A 56 -0.85 2.40 -4.29
CA PRO A 56 -2.01 1.74 -4.87
C PRO A 56 -3.12 2.75 -5.20
N PRO A 57 -4.08 2.35 -6.06
CA PRO A 57 -5.30 3.13 -6.24
C PRO A 57 -6.07 3.30 -4.92
N MET A 58 -6.82 4.39 -4.79
CA MET A 58 -7.61 4.68 -3.58
C MET A 58 -8.79 3.72 -3.37
N GLU A 59 -9.21 3.02 -4.44
CA GLU A 59 -10.25 2.02 -4.35
C GLU A 59 -9.76 0.81 -3.56
N ASP A 60 -10.47 0.53 -2.47
CA ASP A 60 -10.27 -0.67 -1.69
C ASP A 60 -10.72 -1.92 -2.47
N SER A 61 -10.20 -3.07 -2.08
CA SER A 61 -10.58 -4.35 -2.65
C SER A 61 -10.46 -5.44 -1.60
N ASP A 62 -11.45 -6.32 -1.59
CA ASP A 62 -11.50 -7.58 -0.84
C ASP A 62 -10.65 -8.70 -1.49
N ARG A 63 -10.05 -8.43 -2.66
CA ARG A 63 -9.27 -9.40 -3.44
C ARG A 63 -7.85 -8.93 -3.68
N GLU A 64 -6.95 -9.90 -3.87
CA GLU A 64 -5.59 -9.65 -4.31
C GLU A 64 -5.61 -9.07 -5.74
N ARG A 65 -4.83 -8.00 -5.95
CA ARG A 65 -4.66 -7.34 -7.25
C ARG A 65 -3.21 -7.43 -7.69
N LEU A 66 -3.02 -7.72 -8.98
CA LEU A 66 -1.71 -7.78 -9.61
C LEU A 66 -1.63 -6.65 -10.64
N PHE A 67 -0.58 -5.84 -10.54
CA PHE A 67 -0.29 -4.78 -11.48
C PHE A 67 1.09 -5.00 -12.08
N GLU A 68 1.19 -4.80 -13.39
CA GLU A 68 2.42 -5.02 -14.13
C GLU A 68 2.89 -3.70 -14.74
N LEU A 69 4.20 -3.51 -14.78
CA LEU A 69 4.86 -2.44 -15.50
C LEU A 69 6.11 -3.00 -16.18
N GLU A 70 6.57 -2.34 -17.24
CA GLU A 70 7.82 -2.70 -17.90
C GLU A 70 8.92 -1.71 -17.53
N LEU A 71 10.10 -2.25 -17.26
CA LEU A 71 11.31 -1.52 -16.93
C LEU A 71 12.39 -1.82 -17.95
N GLU A 72 13.24 -0.83 -18.21
CA GLU A 72 14.57 -1.00 -18.78
C GLU A 72 15.60 -0.43 -17.79
N VAL A 73 16.84 -0.93 -17.85
CA VAL A 73 17.95 -0.37 -17.08
C VAL A 73 18.88 0.38 -18.01
N LEU A 74 19.18 1.63 -17.67
CA LEU A 74 20.10 2.50 -18.39
C LEU A 74 21.37 2.68 -17.56
N ASP A 75 22.53 2.57 -18.21
CA ASP A 75 23.81 2.97 -17.66
C ASP A 75 24.09 4.49 -17.91
N PRO A 76 25.13 5.08 -17.28
CA PRO A 76 25.49 6.47 -17.49
C PRO A 76 25.91 6.82 -18.93
N GLU A 77 26.38 5.83 -19.69
CA GLU A 77 26.81 5.93 -21.07
C GLU A 77 25.63 5.86 -22.07
N GLY A 78 24.43 5.52 -21.58
CA GLY A 78 23.18 5.45 -22.33
C GLY A 78 22.90 4.08 -22.98
N ALA A 79 23.65 3.03 -22.63
CA ALA A 79 23.29 1.67 -23.01
C ALA A 79 22.08 1.20 -22.19
N ALA A 80 21.20 0.44 -22.84
CA ALA A 80 19.94 -0.02 -22.27
C ALA A 80 19.89 -1.55 -22.23
N SER A 81 19.33 -2.11 -21.17
CA SER A 81 18.97 -3.53 -21.11
C SER A 81 17.78 -3.84 -22.03
N ASP A 82 17.54 -5.12 -22.32
CA ASP A 82 16.23 -5.54 -22.81
C ASP A 82 15.14 -5.18 -21.76
N PRO A 83 13.94 -4.76 -22.19
CA PRO A 83 12.83 -4.50 -21.28
C PRO A 83 12.41 -5.77 -20.52
N PHE A 84 12.02 -5.62 -19.27
CA PHE A 84 11.53 -6.71 -18.43
C PHE A 84 10.31 -6.29 -17.60
N THR A 85 9.44 -7.27 -17.33
CA THR A 85 8.21 -7.05 -16.56
C THR A 85 8.49 -7.08 -15.06
N PHE A 86 7.93 -6.10 -14.34
CA PHE A 86 7.92 -6.04 -12.89
C PHE A 86 6.46 -6.11 -12.38
N VAL A 87 6.20 -7.06 -11.48
CA VAL A 87 4.85 -7.33 -10.96
C VAL A 87 4.74 -6.84 -9.52
N ILE A 88 3.68 -6.09 -9.25
CA ILE A 88 3.29 -5.62 -7.91
C ILE A 88 2.05 -6.38 -7.48
N VAL A 89 2.14 -7.01 -6.31
CA VAL A 89 1.03 -7.73 -5.68
C VAL A 89 0.48 -6.91 -4.53
N VAL A 90 -0.73 -6.40 -4.68
CA VAL A 90 -1.47 -5.70 -3.64
C VAL A 90 -2.41 -6.68 -2.95
N LYS A 91 -2.11 -6.98 -1.69
CA LYS A 91 -2.97 -7.84 -0.87
C LYS A 91 -4.11 -7.02 -0.26
N PRO A 92 -5.33 -7.59 -0.18
CA PRO A 92 -6.44 -6.93 0.47
C PRO A 92 -6.12 -6.76 1.96
N MET A 93 -6.57 -5.66 2.54
CA MET A 93 -6.51 -5.42 3.98
C MET A 93 -7.87 -4.89 4.40
N ASN A 94 -8.37 -5.29 5.56
CA ASN A 94 -9.60 -4.71 6.07
C ASN A 94 -9.36 -3.21 6.37
N THR A 95 -9.97 -2.34 5.57
CA THR A 95 -9.90 -0.87 5.74
C THR A 95 -11.15 -0.27 6.37
N LEU A 96 -12.15 -1.10 6.67
CA LEU A 96 -13.40 -0.66 7.28
C LEU A 96 -13.14 -0.24 8.72
N ALA A 97 -13.73 0.88 9.11
CA ALA A 97 -13.66 1.34 10.49
C ALA A 97 -14.68 0.57 11.32
N PRO A 98 -14.36 0.19 12.57
CA PRO A 98 -15.34 -0.42 13.44
C PRO A 98 -16.52 0.54 13.67
N VAL A 99 -17.73 0.02 13.56
CA VAL A 99 -18.99 0.73 13.74
C VAL A 99 -19.66 0.38 15.07
N VAL A 100 -20.29 1.36 15.70
CA VAL A 100 -21.11 1.14 16.90
C VAL A 100 -22.48 0.66 16.46
N THR A 101 -22.77 -0.62 16.68
CA THR A 101 -24.05 -1.25 16.30
C THR A 101 -25.10 -1.16 17.41
N ARG A 102 -24.67 -0.96 18.66
CA ARG A 102 -25.56 -0.77 19.79
C ARG A 102 -24.94 0.16 20.81
N ASN A 103 -25.69 1.18 21.24
CA ASN A 103 -25.35 2.02 22.38
C ASN A 103 -26.62 2.41 23.14
N THR A 104 -26.89 1.73 24.27
CA THR A 104 -28.06 2.02 25.12
C THR A 104 -27.75 2.99 26.26
N GLY A 105 -26.54 3.54 26.31
CA GLY A 105 -26.05 4.39 27.39
C GLY A 105 -25.76 3.64 28.70
N LEU A 106 -25.20 4.38 29.67
CA LEU A 106 -24.96 3.93 31.04
C LEU A 106 -25.44 5.00 32.01
N VAL A 107 -26.08 4.58 33.10
CA VAL A 107 -26.47 5.47 34.20
C VAL A 107 -25.78 4.98 35.47
N LEU A 108 -25.09 5.90 36.14
CA LEU A 108 -24.26 5.65 37.31
C LEU A 108 -24.51 6.74 38.36
N TYR A 109 -24.44 6.36 39.63
CA TYR A 109 -24.32 7.33 40.72
C TYR A 109 -22.85 7.70 40.94
N GLU A 110 -22.61 8.84 41.60
CA GLU A 110 -21.26 9.27 41.96
C GLU A 110 -20.52 8.19 42.75
N GLY A 111 -19.26 7.94 42.39
CA GLY A 111 -18.41 6.90 42.99
C GLY A 111 -18.63 5.47 42.48
N GLN A 112 -19.56 5.23 41.56
CA GLN A 112 -19.76 3.90 40.97
C GLN A 112 -18.92 3.66 39.70
N SER A 113 -18.60 2.40 39.42
CA SER A 113 -18.01 1.93 38.16
C SER A 113 -18.84 0.79 37.56
N ARG A 114 -19.01 0.79 36.23
CA ARG A 114 -19.59 -0.33 35.46
C ARG A 114 -18.77 -0.59 34.20
N PRO A 115 -18.72 -1.84 33.72
CA PRO A 115 -18.09 -2.14 32.44
C PRO A 115 -18.84 -1.45 31.29
N LEU A 116 -18.09 -1.00 30.28
CA LEU A 116 -18.64 -0.34 29.09
C LEU A 116 -19.50 -1.28 28.24
N SER A 117 -19.18 -2.58 28.23
CA SER A 117 -20.02 -3.63 27.68
C SER A 117 -20.34 -4.62 28.80
N GLY A 118 -21.60 -4.64 29.24
CA GLY A 118 -22.05 -5.52 30.33
C GLY A 118 -22.01 -7.01 29.95
N PRO A 119 -21.71 -7.92 30.90
CA PRO A 119 -21.82 -9.36 30.66
C PRO A 119 -23.29 -9.77 30.54
N GLY A 120 -23.65 -10.44 29.45
CA GLY A 120 -25.00 -10.96 29.21
C GLY A 120 -25.36 -11.00 27.72
N PRO A 121 -26.51 -11.59 27.35
CA PRO A 121 -26.94 -11.72 25.96
C PRO A 121 -27.27 -10.37 25.29
N ASN A 122 -27.34 -9.28 26.05
CA ASN A 122 -27.69 -7.94 25.57
C ASN A 122 -26.73 -6.86 26.13
N PRO A 123 -25.47 -6.80 25.66
CA PRO A 123 -24.48 -5.81 26.09
C PRO A 123 -24.83 -4.37 25.65
N ASN A 124 -24.70 -3.39 26.55
CA ASN A 124 -25.11 -2.00 26.33
C ASN A 124 -24.30 -1.24 25.26
N LEU A 125 -23.08 -1.70 24.97
CA LEU A 125 -22.24 -1.22 23.88
C LEU A 125 -21.77 -2.43 23.04
N VAL A 126 -22.03 -2.38 21.73
CA VAL A 126 -21.51 -3.35 20.75
C VAL A 126 -20.82 -2.57 19.64
N ILE A 127 -19.61 -3.01 19.34
CA ILE A 127 -18.77 -2.51 18.24
C ILE A 127 -18.54 -3.70 17.33
N SER A 128 -18.81 -3.53 16.05
CA SER A 128 -18.66 -4.54 15.00
C SER A 128 -17.95 -3.91 13.81
N ASP A 129 -17.41 -4.72 12.93
CA ASP A 129 -17.11 -4.25 11.58
C ASP A 129 -18.41 -4.24 10.74
N GLU A 130 -18.44 -3.45 9.67
CA GLU A 130 -19.59 -3.32 8.78
C GLU A 130 -19.85 -4.62 7.99
N ASP A 131 -18.80 -5.37 7.67
CA ASP A 131 -18.89 -6.68 7.01
C ASP A 131 -19.41 -7.81 7.94
N ASP A 132 -19.35 -7.62 9.26
CA ASP A 132 -19.93 -8.52 10.25
C ASP A 132 -21.44 -8.27 10.51
N LEU A 133 -22.04 -7.23 9.93
CA LEU A 133 -23.44 -6.86 10.19
C LEU A 133 -24.48 -7.71 9.47
N GLU A 134 -24.11 -8.38 8.38
CA GLU A 134 -25.01 -9.16 7.53
C GLU A 134 -25.02 -10.68 7.83
N GLN A 135 -24.42 -11.11 8.95
CA GLN A 135 -24.40 -12.52 9.37
C GLN A 135 -25.56 -12.92 10.30
#